data_AF-A0A251ZUW3-F1
#
_entry.id   AF-A0A251ZUW3-F1
#
_cell.length_a   1.000
_cell.length_b   1.000
_cell.length_c   1.000
_cell.angle_alpha   90.00
_cell.angle_beta   90.00
_cell.angle_gamma   90.00
#
_symmetry.space_group_name_H-M   'P 1'
#
loop_
_entity.id
_entity.type
_entity.pdbx_description
1 polymer ?
#
loop_
_entity_poly.entity_id
_entity_poly.type
_entity_poly.pdbx_seq_one_letter_code
_entity_poly.pdbx_strand_id
1 'polypeptide(L)'
;MCVYFTVVMAILTILIGMITSYIAYAQMNIARAKVKLDLYERRFNVYVVALNCYQELYKQQPQQIAKRTYDVIQSCRESKFLFKEEDGIDKILDKMKENSDQVCKYEDYVSKNGRIHSDDPQTAQELLKKATDAKKDFEAKLYDLEVKIKPYIQFQNVKGC
;
A
#
# COMPACT_ATOMS: atom_id res chain seq x y z
N MET A 1 8.03 -37.15 -55.41
CA MET A 1 7.10 -36.08 -54.97
C MET A 1 6.80 -36.15 -53.47
N CYS A 2 6.46 -37.31 -52.90
CA CYS A 2 6.18 -37.49 -51.46
C CYS A 2 7.34 -37.11 -50.51
N VAL A 3 8.57 -37.56 -50.77
CA VAL A 3 9.74 -37.31 -49.89
C VAL A 3 10.08 -35.81 -49.80
N TYR A 4 10.00 -35.10 -50.92
CA TYR A 4 10.24 -33.65 -50.97
C TYR A 4 9.25 -32.88 -50.08
N PHE A 5 7.98 -33.26 -50.17
CA PHE A 5 6.92 -32.68 -49.33
C PHE A 5 7.19 -32.90 -47.83
N THR A 6 7.60 -34.11 -47.42
CA THR A 6 7.93 -34.42 -46.02
C THR A 6 9.12 -33.59 -45.50
N VAL A 7 10.17 -33.41 -46.30
CA VAL A 7 11.34 -32.61 -45.92
C VAL A 7 10.97 -31.13 -45.74
N VAL A 8 10.16 -30.57 -46.65
CA VAL A 8 9.68 -29.18 -46.54
C VAL A 8 8.85 -28.99 -45.28
N MET A 9 7.95 -29.93 -44.96
CA MET A 9 7.16 -29.88 -43.73
C MET A 9 8.03 -29.96 -42.47
N ALA A 10 9.04 -30.83 -42.46
CA ALA A 10 9.96 -30.95 -41.32
C ALA A 10 10.73 -29.64 -41.06
N ILE A 11 11.24 -29.00 -42.13
CA ILE A 11 11.92 -27.71 -42.02
C ILE A 11 10.97 -26.63 -41.50
N LEU A 12 9.73 -26.59 -42.01
CA LEU A 12 8.72 -25.64 -41.56
C LEU A 12 8.37 -25.83 -40.08
N THR A 13 8.21 -27.07 -39.62
CA THR A 13 7.98 -27.39 -38.21
C THR A 13 9.13 -26.93 -37.32
N ILE A 14 10.38 -27.13 -37.76
CA ILE A 14 11.57 -26.66 -37.03
C ILE A 14 11.59 -25.13 -36.94
N LEU A 15 11.30 -24.43 -38.05
CA LEU A 15 11.23 -22.95 -38.07
C LEU A 15 10.14 -22.41 -37.15
N ILE A 16 8.94 -23.00 -37.20
CA ILE A 16 7.83 -22.64 -36.31
C ILE A 16 8.21 -22.90 -34.84
N GLY A 17 8.90 -24.01 -34.55
CA GLY A 17 9.40 -24.33 -33.22
C GLY A 17 10.38 -23.27 -32.69
N MET A 18 11.34 -22.85 -33.51
CA MET A 18 12.30 -21.79 -33.15
C MET A 18 11.61 -20.45 -32.89
N ILE A 19 10.68 -20.04 -33.76
CA ILE A 19 9.92 -18.79 -33.59
C ILE A 19 9.07 -18.84 -32.31
N THR A 20 8.37 -19.96 -32.09
CA THR A 20 7.56 -20.15 -30.88
C THR A 20 8.41 -20.09 -29.61
N SER A 21 9.60 -20.72 -29.62
CA SER A 21 10.52 -20.67 -28.48
C SER A 21 11.03 -19.25 -28.19
N TYR A 22 11.30 -18.47 -29.24
CA TYR A 22 11.70 -17.07 -29.10
C TYR A 22 10.57 -16.22 -28.51
N ILE A 23 9.33 -16.39 -29.00
CA ILE A 23 8.15 -15.68 -28.48
C ILE A 23 7.93 -16.04 -27.01
N ALA A 24 8.02 -17.33 -26.65
CA ALA A 24 7.87 -17.79 -25.27
C ALA A 24 8.93 -17.16 -24.34
N TYR A 25 10.19 -17.08 -24.78
CA TYR A 25 11.26 -16.41 -24.04
C TYR A 25 10.96 -14.92 -23.83
N ALA A 26 10.51 -14.22 -24.88
CA ALA A 26 10.10 -12.82 -24.77
C ALA A 26 8.93 -12.62 -23.80
N GLN A 27 7.90 -13.47 -23.88
CA GLN A 27 6.74 -13.44 -22.98
C GLN A 27 7.15 -13.68 -21.52
N MET A 28 8.09 -14.59 -21.27
CA MET A 28 8.61 -14.84 -19.92
C MET A 28 9.29 -13.60 -19.34
N ASN A 29 10.09 -12.90 -20.14
CA ASN A 29 10.76 -11.66 -19.72
C ASN A 29 9.77 -10.53 -19.43
N ILE A 30 8.75 -10.37 -20.28
CA ILE A 30 7.67 -9.39 -20.06
C ILE A 30 6.90 -9.73 -18.77
N ALA A 31 6.54 -10.99 -18.56
CA ALA A 31 5.84 -11.43 -17.36
C ALA A 31 6.66 -11.15 -16.09
N ARG A 32 7.98 -11.42 -16.11
CA ARG A 32 8.88 -11.08 -15.00
C ARG A 32 8.91 -9.58 -14.70
N ALA A 33 9.00 -8.75 -15.75
CA ALA A 33 8.98 -7.29 -15.59
C ALA A 33 7.64 -6.81 -14.99
N LYS A 34 6.52 -7.38 -15.47
CA LYS A 34 5.18 -7.07 -14.96
C LYS A 34 5.03 -7.44 -13.49
N VAL A 35 5.51 -8.61 -13.07
CA VAL A 35 5.48 -9.04 -11.66
C VAL A 35 6.28 -8.08 -10.76
N LYS A 36 7.45 -7.61 -11.22
CA LYS A 36 8.25 -6.63 -10.48
C LYS A 36 7.50 -5.30 -10.34
N LEU A 37 6.86 -4.83 -11.41
CA LEU A 37 6.08 -3.59 -11.40
C LEU A 37 4.85 -3.71 -10.48
N ASP A 38 4.11 -4.82 -10.53
CA ASP A 38 2.96 -5.06 -9.67
C ASP A 38 3.36 -5.09 -8.18
N LEU A 39 4.46 -5.77 -7.85
CA LEU A 39 4.99 -5.80 -6.49
C LEU A 39 5.41 -4.40 -6.02
N TYR A 40 6.00 -3.60 -6.91
CA TYR A 40 6.35 -2.21 -6.63
C TYR A 40 5.09 -1.37 -6.34
N GLU A 41 4.09 -1.42 -7.22
CA GLU A 41 2.85 -0.64 -7.08
C GLU A 41 2.14 -0.99 -5.79
N ARG A 42 2.06 -2.29 -5.45
CA ARG A 42 1.48 -2.75 -4.18
C ARG A 42 2.22 -2.20 -2.96
N ARG A 43 3.56 -2.24 -2.97
CA ARG A 43 4.38 -1.71 -1.86
C ARG A 43 4.24 -0.19 -1.72
N PHE A 44 4.22 0.54 -2.83
CA PHE A 44 4.02 1.98 -2.83
C PHE A 44 2.61 2.36 -2.39
N ASN A 45 1.59 1.58 -2.76
CA ASN A 45 0.21 1.82 -2.36
C ASN A 45 0.02 1.83 -0.83
N VAL A 46 0.77 0.99 -0.10
CA VAL A 46 0.73 1.00 1.38
C VAL A 46 1.11 2.36 1.96
N TYR A 47 2.15 2.99 1.42
CA TYR A 47 2.55 4.35 1.80
C TYR A 47 1.47 5.38 1.40
N VAL A 48 0.95 5.30 0.18
CA VAL A 48 -0.08 6.22 -0.33
C VAL A 48 -1.35 6.18 0.53
N VAL A 49 -1.79 5.00 0.96
CA VAL A 49 -2.95 4.85 1.84
C VAL A 49 -2.70 5.49 3.22
N ALA A 50 -1.53 5.27 3.81
CA ALA A 50 -1.16 5.88 5.09
C ALA A 50 -1.11 7.43 5.00
N LEU A 51 -0.52 7.96 3.94
CA LEU A 51 -0.46 9.40 3.66
C LEU A 51 -1.87 9.99 3.46
N ASN A 52 -2.72 9.31 2.69
CA ASN A 52 -4.10 9.76 2.47
C ASN A 52 -4.89 9.78 3.78
N CYS A 53 -4.68 8.79 4.65
CA CYS A 53 -5.30 8.77 5.98
C CYS A 53 -4.83 9.98 6.82
N TYR A 54 -3.53 10.30 6.82
CA TYR A 54 -3.00 11.49 7.49
C TYR A 54 -3.65 12.79 6.99
N GLN A 55 -3.76 12.95 5.67
CA GLN A 55 -4.38 14.14 5.07
C GLN A 55 -5.83 14.32 5.53
N GLU A 56 -6.61 13.24 5.62
CA GLU A 56 -7.99 13.31 6.09
C GLU A 56 -8.10 13.57 7.60
N LEU A 57 -7.18 13.03 8.41
CA LEU A 57 -7.06 13.37 9.84
C LEU A 57 -6.77 14.87 10.05
N TYR A 58 -5.96 15.47 9.18
CA TYR A 58 -5.62 16.88 9.24
C TYR A 58 -6.79 17.78 8.81
N LYS A 59 -7.55 17.37 7.77
CA LYS A 59 -8.73 18.09 7.28
C LYS A 59 -9.97 18.02 8.19
N GLN A 60 -9.92 17.22 9.27
CA GLN A 60 -11.04 17.03 10.21
C GLN A 60 -12.34 16.62 9.51
N GLN A 61 -12.27 15.65 8.59
CA GLN A 61 -13.44 15.14 7.86
C GLN A 61 -13.86 13.76 8.37
N PRO A 62 -14.61 13.67 9.49
CA PRO A 62 -14.89 12.40 10.18
C PRO A 62 -15.48 11.30 9.30
N GLN A 63 -16.39 11.65 8.40
CA GLN A 63 -17.02 10.70 7.48
C GLN A 63 -16.02 10.08 6.49
N GLN A 64 -14.98 10.82 6.10
CA GLN A 64 -13.93 10.32 5.22
C GLN A 64 -12.88 9.52 5.99
N ILE A 65 -12.60 9.89 7.24
CA ILE A 65 -11.65 9.19 8.10
C ILE A 65 -12.13 7.75 8.37
N ALA A 66 -13.40 7.54 8.75
CA ALA A 66 -13.93 6.21 9.03
C ALA A 66 -13.86 5.27 7.82
N LYS A 67 -14.15 5.78 6.60
CA LYS A 67 -14.04 5.01 5.36
C LYS A 67 -12.58 4.64 5.06
N ARG A 68 -11.65 5.58 5.26
CA ARG A 68 -10.21 5.38 5.05
C ARG A 68 -9.56 4.47 6.10
N THR A 69 -10.09 4.38 7.31
CA THR A 69 -9.58 3.45 8.32
C THR A 69 -9.68 1.99 7.87
N TYR A 70 -10.72 1.63 7.10
CA TYR A 70 -10.80 0.30 6.48
C TYR A 70 -9.69 0.07 5.45
N ASP A 71 -9.39 1.07 4.61
CA ASP A 71 -8.28 1.02 3.65
C ASP A 71 -6.93 0.83 4.37
N VAL A 72 -6.75 1.50 5.51
CA VAL A 72 -5.55 1.35 6.37
C VAL A 72 -5.48 -0.05 7.00
N ILE A 73 -6.59 -0.60 7.47
CA ILE A 73 -6.65 -1.98 8.01
C ILE A 73 -6.29 -3.01 6.93
N GLN A 74 -6.83 -2.83 5.72
CA GLN A 74 -6.51 -3.68 4.58
C GLN A 74 -5.02 -3.58 4.24
N SER A 75 -4.50 -2.36 4.12
CA SER A 75 -3.07 -2.11 3.84
C SER A 75 -2.16 -2.68 4.92
N CYS A 76 -2.58 -2.66 6.20
CA CYS A 76 -1.85 -3.28 7.29
C CYS A 76 -1.76 -4.81 7.11
N ARG A 77 -2.86 -5.47 6.75
CA ARG A 77 -2.86 -6.91 6.49
C ARG A 77 -2.02 -7.27 5.25
N GLU A 78 -2.14 -6.49 4.19
CA GLU A 78 -1.36 -6.70 2.96
C GLU A 78 0.13 -6.48 3.20
N SER A 79 0.50 -5.52 4.06
CA SER A 79 1.89 -5.21 4.39
C SER A 79 2.66 -6.43 4.92
N LYS A 80 2.00 -7.33 5.67
CA LYS A 80 2.61 -8.56 6.20
C LYS A 80 3.09 -9.52 5.12
N PHE A 81 2.55 -9.42 3.91
CA PHE A 81 2.96 -10.23 2.76
C PHE A 81 3.91 -9.48 1.82
N LEU A 82 3.87 -8.15 1.82
CA LEU A 82 4.64 -7.30 0.91
C LEU A 82 6.04 -6.98 1.43
N PHE A 83 6.21 -7.00 2.75
CA PHE A 83 7.44 -6.63 3.46
C PHE A 83 7.91 -7.75 4.37
N LYS A 84 9.17 -7.67 4.78
CA LYS A 84 9.71 -8.61 5.77
C LYS A 84 9.22 -8.23 7.17
N GLU A 85 8.97 -9.25 7.99
CA GLU A 85 8.51 -9.08 9.38
C GLU A 85 9.52 -8.32 10.25
N GLU A 86 10.83 -8.52 10.01
CA GLU A 86 11.92 -7.84 10.72
C GLU A 86 11.90 -6.32 10.59
N ASP A 87 11.29 -5.80 9.52
CA ASP A 87 11.21 -4.35 9.30
C ASP A 87 10.12 -3.67 10.12
N GLY A 88 9.16 -4.44 10.65
CA GLY A 88 8.11 -3.95 11.56
C GLY A 88 7.14 -2.95 10.95
N ILE A 89 6.99 -2.96 9.61
CA ILE A 89 6.09 -2.05 8.88
C ILE A 89 4.63 -2.25 9.32
N ASP A 90 4.23 -3.50 9.54
CA ASP A 90 2.90 -3.85 10.05
C ASP A 90 2.63 -3.21 11.42
N LYS A 91 3.61 -3.24 12.33
CA LYS A 91 3.51 -2.60 13.66
C LYS A 91 3.37 -1.09 13.57
N ILE A 92 4.07 -0.45 12.62
CA ILE A 92 3.93 0.99 12.37
C ILE A 92 2.51 1.29 11.89
N LEU A 93 1.99 0.52 10.94
CA LEU A 93 0.63 0.68 10.41
C LEU A 93 -0.45 0.41 11.47
N ASP A 94 -0.25 -0.57 12.36
CA ASP A 94 -1.15 -0.83 13.50
C ASP A 94 -1.20 0.36 14.46
N LYS A 95 -0.06 1.00 14.74
CA LYS A 95 0.00 2.22 15.56
C LYS A 95 -0.69 3.40 14.88
N MET A 96 -0.49 3.57 13.56
CA MET A 96 -1.18 4.59 12.78
C MET A 96 -2.70 4.40 12.83
N LYS A 97 -3.18 3.15 12.70
CA LYS A 97 -4.59 2.82 12.87
C LYS A 97 -5.11 3.18 14.27
N GLU A 98 -4.39 2.80 15.33
CA GLU A 98 -4.76 3.17 16.71
C GLU A 98 -4.89 4.70 16.86
N ASN A 99 -3.96 5.46 16.29
CA ASN A 99 -4.00 6.93 16.30
C ASN A 99 -5.20 7.48 15.52
N SER A 100 -5.51 6.93 14.35
CA SER A 100 -6.73 7.28 13.60
C SER A 100 -7.99 7.02 14.41
N ASP A 101 -8.08 5.88 15.11
CA ASP A 101 -9.22 5.53 15.94
C ASP A 101 -9.41 6.53 17.10
N GLN A 102 -8.34 7.04 17.70
CA GLN A 102 -8.42 8.08 18.74
C GLN A 102 -8.96 9.40 18.20
N VAL A 103 -8.53 9.81 17.00
CA VAL A 103 -9.05 11.02 16.36
C VAL A 103 -10.52 10.85 15.98
N CYS A 104 -10.90 9.71 15.40
CA CYS A 104 -12.30 9.39 15.11
C CYS A 104 -13.19 9.48 16.34
N LYS A 105 -12.75 8.93 17.49
CA LYS A 105 -13.52 9.01 18.75
C LYS A 105 -13.81 10.46 19.17
N TYR A 106 -12.83 11.35 19.04
CA TYR A 106 -13.04 12.76 19.35
C TYR A 106 -13.99 13.43 18.34
N GLU A 107 -13.81 13.20 17.04
CA GLU A 107 -14.69 13.79 16.03
C GLU A 107 -16.14 13.25 16.13
N ASP A 108 -16.32 11.98 16.48
CA ASP A 108 -17.64 11.38 16.74
C ASP A 108 -18.29 12.01 17.98
N TYR A 109 -17.51 12.24 19.05
CA TYR A 109 -17.97 12.96 20.24
C TYR A 109 -18.44 14.38 19.88
N VAL A 110 -17.62 15.12 19.13
CA VAL A 110 -17.95 16.48 18.67
C VAL A 110 -19.19 16.48 17.77
N SER A 111 -19.34 15.48 16.90
CA SER A 111 -20.48 15.39 15.97
C SER A 111 -21.80 15.11 16.70
N LYS A 112 -21.77 14.33 17.78
CA LYS A 112 -22.96 13.98 18.57
C LYS A 112 -23.33 15.05 19.61
N ASN A 113 -22.33 15.70 20.20
CA ASN A 113 -22.50 16.56 21.37
C ASN A 113 -22.26 18.06 21.07
N GLY A 114 -21.76 18.39 19.87
CA GLY A 114 -21.31 19.74 19.53
C GLY A 114 -19.91 20.05 20.08
N ARG A 115 -19.26 21.09 19.53
CA ARG A 115 -17.91 21.53 19.95
C ARG A 115 -17.88 22.21 21.33
N ILE A 116 -19.05 22.64 21.82
CA ILE A 116 -19.20 23.50 22.99
C ILE A 116 -20.40 22.96 23.77
N HIS A 117 -20.22 21.91 24.56
CA HIS A 117 -21.21 21.56 25.58
C HIS A 117 -20.59 21.60 26.97
N SER A 118 -21.30 22.31 27.85
CA SER A 118 -20.95 22.72 29.21
C SER A 118 -21.10 21.61 30.25
N ASP A 119 -21.69 20.47 29.86
CA ASP A 119 -22.12 19.44 30.82
C ASP A 119 -20.98 18.49 31.23
N ASP A 120 -19.97 18.30 30.37
CA ASP A 120 -18.74 17.57 30.71
C ASP A 120 -17.51 18.12 29.97
N PRO A 121 -17.03 19.32 30.37
CA PRO A 121 -15.86 19.95 29.76
C PRO A 121 -14.56 19.17 29.98
N GLN A 122 -14.49 18.34 31.03
CA GLN A 122 -13.31 17.53 31.32
C GLN A 122 -13.13 16.40 30.31
N THR A 123 -14.19 15.65 30.00
CA THR A 123 -14.14 14.59 28.99
C THR A 123 -13.84 15.15 27.59
N ALA A 124 -14.44 16.28 27.23
CA ALA A 124 -14.17 16.94 25.95
C ALA A 124 -12.70 17.36 25.81
N GLN A 125 -12.13 17.94 26.87
CA GLN A 125 -10.73 18.38 26.90
C GLN A 125 -9.75 17.19 26.89
N GLU A 126 -10.06 16.10 27.59
CA GLU A 126 -9.25 14.87 27.56
C GLU A 126 -9.24 14.23 26.16
N LEU A 127 -10.41 14.13 25.51
CA LEU A 127 -10.52 13.58 24.16
C LEU A 127 -9.80 14.45 23.13
N LEU A 128 -9.92 15.79 23.23
CA LEU A 128 -9.19 16.71 22.36
C LEU A 128 -7.67 16.56 22.52
N LYS A 129 -7.19 16.43 23.77
CA LYS A 129 -5.78 16.20 24.06
C LYS A 129 -5.30 14.90 23.42
N LYS A 130 -6.02 13.78 23.65
CA LYS A 130 -5.72 12.48 23.05
C LYS A 130 -5.71 12.53 21.52
N ALA A 131 -6.67 13.20 20.91
CA ALA A 131 -6.73 13.37 19.46
C ALA A 131 -5.56 14.20 18.92
N THR A 132 -5.17 15.26 19.65
CA THR A 132 -4.03 16.10 19.26
C THR A 132 -2.71 15.33 19.35
N ASP A 133 -2.51 14.59 20.44
CA ASP A 133 -1.32 13.75 20.65
C ASP A 133 -1.27 12.62 19.61
N ALA A 134 -2.42 11.99 19.32
CA ALA A 134 -2.54 10.97 18.28
C ALA A 134 -2.19 11.51 16.88
N LYS A 135 -2.58 12.75 16.53
CA LYS A 135 -2.18 13.35 15.23
C LYS A 135 -0.67 13.55 15.13
N LYS A 136 -0.03 14.02 16.20
CA LYS A 136 1.44 14.19 16.25
C LYS A 136 2.16 12.84 16.15
N ASP A 137 1.69 11.84 16.89
CA ASP A 137 2.27 10.50 16.82
C ASP A 137 2.04 9.85 15.44
N PHE A 138 0.88 10.08 14.81
CA PHE A 138 0.63 9.62 13.44
C PHE A 138 1.64 10.21 12.45
N GLU A 139 1.92 11.51 12.53
CA GLU A 139 2.91 12.18 11.69
C GLU A 139 4.31 11.59 11.88
N ALA A 140 4.72 11.36 13.13
CA ALA A 140 6.00 10.70 13.42
C ALA A 140 6.05 9.27 12.85
N LYS A 141 4.96 8.50 12.98
CA LYS A 141 4.88 7.14 12.42
C LYS A 141 4.86 7.12 10.90
N LEU A 142 4.27 8.13 10.26
CA LEU A 142 4.32 8.29 8.81
C LEU A 142 5.76 8.50 8.33
N TYR A 143 6.57 9.28 9.07
CA TYR A 143 7.99 9.42 8.78
C TYR A 143 8.76 8.11 8.97
N ASP A 144 8.52 7.39 10.08
CA ASP A 144 9.12 6.06 10.32
C ASP A 144 8.79 5.10 9.16
N LEU A 145 7.54 5.12 8.70
CA LEU A 145 7.06 4.31 7.58
C LEU A 145 7.81 4.65 6.29
N GLU A 146 7.98 5.93 5.96
CA GLU A 146 8.70 6.39 4.77
C GLU A 146 10.14 5.85 4.74
N VAL A 147 10.84 5.97 5.88
CA VAL A 147 12.22 5.47 6.03
C VAL A 147 12.29 3.95 5.82
N LYS A 148 11.37 3.21 6.44
CA LYS A 148 11.33 1.74 6.38
C LYS A 148 10.90 1.19 5.03
N ILE A 149 10.04 1.89 4.33
CA ILE A 149 9.56 1.50 3.01
C ILE A 149 10.59 1.84 1.91
N LYS A 150 11.40 2.88 2.07
CA LYS A 150 12.42 3.32 1.10
C LYS A 150 13.25 2.19 0.44
N PRO A 151 13.83 1.19 1.15
CA PRO A 151 14.58 0.11 0.51
C PRO A 151 13.74 -0.77 -0.43
N TYR A 152 12.42 -0.82 -0.23
CA TYR A 152 11.49 -1.62 -1.02
C TYR A 152 10.99 -0.93 -2.30
N ILE A 153 11.19 0.39 -2.40
CA ILE A 153 10.67 1.26 -3.47
C ILE A 153 11.83 1.88 -4.30
N GLN A 154 13.06 1.38 -4.15
CA GLN A 154 14.22 1.93 -4.87
C GLN A 154 14.11 1.75 -6.40
N PHE A 155 13.85 2.86 -7.11
CA PHE A 155 13.89 2.96 -8.58
C PHE A 155 15.29 2.79 -9.20
N GLN A 156 16.37 3.03 -8.43
CA GLN A 156 17.71 3.22 -9.01
C GLN A 156 18.43 1.93 -9.43
N ASN A 157 17.91 0.74 -9.09
CA ASN A 157 18.57 -0.54 -9.37
C ASN A 157 17.79 -1.47 -10.31
N VAL A 158 16.76 -0.99 -11.00
CA VAL A 158 16.15 -1.75 -12.10
C VAL A 158 17.06 -1.63 -13.32
N LYS A 159 18.23 -2.29 -13.28
CA LYS A 159 18.93 -2.67 -14.51
C LYS A 159 18.02 -3.64 -15.25
N GLY A 160 17.28 -3.12 -16.21
CA GLY A 160 16.78 -3.89 -17.33
C GLY A 160 17.99 -4.37 -18.13
N CYS A 161 18.49 -5.54 -17.77
CA CYS A 161 19.39 -6.34 -18.60
C CYS A 161 18.81 -7.75 -18.62
#